data_AF-A0A2E6G4E1-F1
#
_entry.id   AF-A0A2E6G4E1-F1
#
_cell.length_a   1.000
_cell.length_b   1.000
_cell.length_c   1.000
_cell.angle_alpha   90.00
_cell.angle_beta   90.00
_cell.angle_gamma   90.00
#
_symmetry.space_group_name_H-M   'P 1'
#
loop_
_entity.id
_entity.type
_entity.pdbx_description
1 polymer ?
#
loop_
_entity_poly.entity_id
_entity_poly.type
_entity_poly.pdbx_seq_one_letter_code
_entity_poly.pdbx_strand_id
1 'polypeptide(L)'
;MKHQNLYFLGIGGIGMSALARWHHHHGATVAGYDRTATELTEKLKAEGIPVDTSGDPNVWPPELLSDLQKGRNDRWTIVRTPAVPENFPPLVQFREAGFSIVKRAELLGQITRSRPLLAVAGTHGKTTTSTLLAHLLHQDGTPTEAFLGGIFQSTGSNLVLSDPNQGEPWTVAEADEFDRSFLALHPRHAAITSADPDHLDIYGTAEALHTAMIQFARQVKPGGLILHLQVAKALCESGHSNSVPHHTLYGMLEPNQPLPNGWAGGYTSPSGPVGNSSFTLHLAGQKPMDITWPMPGVHNAANACAAAALAMRAGLRPESVQRGLTEFPGIARRFEIRHQTANLTVIDDYAHHPSEIESTIAATRSACPGQRVVGVFQPHLFSRTRDFLNGFAEALSNLDYCLLLPIYPAREKPIEGVDAQAIGEKMVGCPVECPAESQFLDVLERCEPKVLLFMGAGDLDRWIPLAIKRLSTPTSNRETTP
;
A
#
# COMPACT_ATOMS: atom_id res chain seq x y z
N MET A 1 13.40 0.56 28.69
CA MET A 1 13.64 1.76 27.87
C MET A 1 13.25 2.97 28.71
N LYS A 2 13.93 4.13 28.59
CA LYS A 2 13.40 5.37 29.21
C LYS A 2 11.96 5.56 28.70
N HIS A 3 11.01 5.93 29.56
CA HIS A 3 9.70 6.42 29.11
C HIS A 3 9.96 7.53 28.08
N GLN A 4 9.65 7.27 26.81
CA GLN A 4 9.69 8.25 25.74
C GLN A 4 8.27 8.73 25.52
N ASN A 5 8.09 10.04 25.45
CA ASN A 5 6.83 10.62 25.02
C ASN A 5 6.96 10.99 23.54
N LEU A 6 5.95 10.70 22.74
CA LEU A 6 5.95 10.99 21.31
C LEU A 6 4.72 11.82 20.93
N TYR A 7 4.95 12.85 20.13
CA TYR A 7 3.89 13.64 19.53
C TYR A 7 3.96 13.57 18.00
N PHE A 8 2.93 13.03 17.36
CA PHE A 8 2.91 12.80 15.92
C PHE A 8 2.19 13.95 15.19
N LEU A 9 2.83 14.55 14.19
CA LEU A 9 2.22 15.48 13.25
C LEU A 9 1.87 14.73 11.96
N GLY A 10 0.56 14.55 11.71
CA GLY A 10 0.00 13.67 10.67
C GLY A 10 -0.18 12.23 11.16
N ILE A 11 -0.68 12.04 12.39
CA ILE A 11 -0.82 10.73 13.05
C ILE A 11 -1.80 9.79 12.33
N GLY A 12 -2.77 10.35 11.58
CA GLY A 12 -3.76 9.61 10.80
C GLY A 12 -3.21 8.99 9.52
N GLY A 13 -1.96 9.28 9.14
CA GLY A 13 -1.31 8.58 8.03
C GLY A 13 -1.09 7.09 8.34
N ILE A 14 -1.24 6.22 7.34
CA ILE A 14 -1.14 4.76 7.54
C ILE A 14 0.22 4.34 8.13
N GLY A 15 1.34 4.89 7.65
CA GLY A 15 2.65 4.59 8.24
C GLY A 15 2.88 5.26 9.60
N MET A 16 2.17 6.35 9.92
CA MET A 16 2.34 7.10 11.17
C MET A 16 1.57 6.44 12.32
N SER A 17 0.32 6.06 12.07
CA SER A 17 -0.55 5.38 13.04
C SER A 17 0.03 4.03 13.49
N ALA A 18 0.68 3.27 12.60
CA ALA A 18 1.35 2.02 12.98
C ALA A 18 2.50 2.25 13.97
N LEU A 19 3.31 3.29 13.75
CA LEU A 19 4.39 3.68 14.67
C LEU A 19 3.83 4.18 16.00
N ALA A 20 2.76 4.99 15.97
CA ALA A 20 2.09 5.48 17.16
C ALA A 20 1.55 4.32 18.02
N ARG A 21 0.85 3.36 17.40
CA ARG A 21 0.37 2.13 18.06
C ARG A 21 1.49 1.31 18.66
N TRP A 22 2.58 1.12 17.91
CA TRP A 22 3.72 0.33 18.37
C TRP A 22 4.36 0.92 19.61
N HIS A 23 4.61 2.24 19.61
CA HIS A 23 5.17 2.94 20.77
C HIS A 23 4.21 2.92 21.95
N HIS A 24 2.91 3.14 21.72
CA HIS A 24 1.89 3.07 22.76
C HIS A 24 1.84 1.68 23.42
N HIS A 25 1.86 0.62 22.61
CA HIS A 25 1.91 -0.77 23.09
C HIS A 25 3.15 -1.04 23.94
N HIS A 26 4.29 -0.44 23.61
CA HIS A 26 5.54 -0.55 24.36
C HIS A 26 5.64 0.44 25.54
N GLY A 27 4.53 1.05 25.97
CA GLY A 27 4.43 1.86 27.18
C GLY A 27 4.87 3.33 27.02
N ALA A 28 5.02 3.81 25.80
CA ALA A 28 5.24 5.24 25.53
C ALA A 28 3.94 6.04 25.70
N THR A 29 4.06 7.28 26.18
CA THR A 29 2.95 8.24 26.06
C THR A 29 2.92 8.74 24.63
N VAL A 30 1.81 8.53 23.93
CA VAL A 30 1.65 8.90 22.52
C VAL A 30 0.43 9.78 22.35
N ALA A 31 0.59 10.87 21.61
CA ALA A 31 -0.50 11.71 21.13
C ALA A 31 -0.15 12.25 19.74
N GLY A 32 -1.10 12.89 19.07
CA GLY A 32 -0.78 13.55 17.81
C GLY A 32 -1.88 14.41 17.24
N TYR A 33 -1.57 14.99 16.09
CA TYR A 33 -2.44 15.82 15.28
C TYR A 33 -2.66 15.18 13.91
N ASP A 34 -3.87 15.27 13.38
CA ASP A 34 -4.14 15.10 11.95
C ASP A 34 -5.14 16.14 11.48
N ARG A 35 -5.06 16.58 10.22
CA ARG A 35 -5.95 17.63 9.72
C ARG A 35 -7.40 17.15 9.59
N THR A 36 -7.60 15.87 9.26
CA THR A 36 -8.91 15.33 8.91
C THR A 36 -9.26 14.18 9.85
N ALA A 37 -10.47 14.20 10.40
CA ALA A 37 -11.00 13.05 11.11
C ALA A 37 -11.29 11.92 10.11
N THR A 38 -10.74 10.74 10.38
CA THR A 38 -10.87 9.52 9.58
C THR A 38 -11.21 8.34 10.49
N GLU A 39 -11.66 7.22 9.92
CA GLU A 39 -11.87 5.98 10.70
C GLU A 39 -10.61 5.58 11.47
N LEU A 40 -9.43 5.78 10.88
CA LEU A 40 -8.14 5.47 11.50
C LEU A 40 -7.84 6.36 12.71
N THR A 41 -8.11 7.68 12.63
CA THR A 41 -7.92 8.57 13.78
C THR A 41 -8.92 8.30 14.90
N GLU A 42 -10.16 7.92 14.57
CA GLU A 42 -11.16 7.54 15.57
C GLU A 42 -10.77 6.22 16.27
N LYS A 43 -10.23 5.25 15.54
CA LYS A 43 -9.66 4.02 16.14
C LYS A 43 -8.52 4.32 17.10
N LEU A 44 -7.58 5.19 16.72
CA LEU A 44 -6.49 5.61 17.62
C LEU A 44 -7.03 6.21 18.93
N LYS A 45 -8.04 7.09 18.86
CA LYS A 45 -8.71 7.64 20.05
C LYS A 45 -9.33 6.55 20.91
N ALA A 46 -10.03 5.59 20.29
CA ALA A 46 -10.65 4.46 20.99
C ALA A 46 -9.60 3.53 21.66
N GLU A 47 -8.39 3.46 21.09
CA GLU A 47 -7.24 2.75 21.65
C GLU A 47 -6.52 3.54 22.77
N GLY A 48 -7.01 4.75 23.12
CA GLY A 48 -6.43 5.57 24.19
C GLY A 48 -5.29 6.49 23.74
N ILE A 49 -5.08 6.66 22.43
CA ILE A 49 -4.10 7.60 21.86
C ILE A 49 -4.83 8.90 21.49
N PRO A 50 -4.59 10.03 22.18
CA PRO A 50 -5.25 11.29 21.87
C PRO A 50 -4.87 11.79 20.48
N VAL A 51 -5.89 12.18 19.69
CA VAL A 51 -5.71 12.78 18.35
C VAL A 51 -6.45 14.11 18.28
N ASP A 52 -5.72 15.18 18.01
CA ASP A 52 -6.24 16.51 17.70
C ASP A 52 -6.51 16.67 16.20
N THR A 53 -7.59 17.36 15.86
CA THR A 53 -7.91 17.78 14.48
C THR A 53 -8.11 19.27 14.29
N SER A 54 -7.98 20.05 15.37
CA SER A 54 -8.15 21.50 15.35
C SER A 54 -6.88 22.24 14.96
N GLY A 55 -5.71 21.68 15.30
CA GLY A 55 -4.42 22.35 15.16
C GLY A 55 -4.18 23.41 16.22
N ASP A 56 -5.04 23.51 17.24
CA ASP A 56 -4.92 24.45 18.35
C ASP A 56 -3.88 23.94 19.37
N PRO A 57 -2.80 24.70 19.64
CA PRO A 57 -1.84 24.32 20.68
C PRO A 57 -2.45 24.10 22.07
N ASN A 58 -3.58 24.73 22.39
CA ASN A 58 -4.21 24.63 23.70
C ASN A 58 -4.79 23.23 23.99
N VAL A 59 -4.96 22.39 22.98
CA VAL A 59 -5.47 21.02 23.14
C VAL A 59 -4.37 19.96 23.20
N TRP A 60 -3.10 20.36 23.19
CA TRP A 60 -1.98 19.44 23.38
C TRP A 60 -1.99 18.79 24.77
N PRO A 61 -1.35 17.62 24.94
CA PRO A 61 -1.22 16.98 26.24
C PRO A 61 -0.70 17.97 27.30
N PRO A 62 -1.33 18.05 28.50
CA PRO A 62 -0.91 19.00 29.54
C PRO A 62 0.56 18.91 29.92
N GLU A 63 1.12 17.70 29.87
CA GLU A 63 2.54 17.44 30.11
C GLU A 63 3.43 18.03 29.02
N LEU A 64 3.03 17.92 27.73
CA LEU A 64 3.74 18.53 26.60
C LEU A 64 3.73 20.05 26.71
N LEU A 65 2.58 20.65 27.06
CA LEU A 65 2.47 22.09 27.29
C LEU A 65 3.35 22.55 28.46
N SER A 66 3.33 21.84 29.58
CA SER A 66 4.20 22.17 30.71
C SER A 66 5.68 22.02 30.37
N ASP A 67 6.06 21.02 29.58
CA ASP A 67 7.45 20.80 29.17
C ASP A 67 7.92 21.90 28.22
N LEU A 68 7.09 22.28 27.25
CA LEU A 68 7.31 23.41 26.35
C LEU A 68 7.52 24.72 27.12
N GLN A 69 6.63 25.05 28.07
CA GLN A 69 6.73 26.28 28.88
C GLN A 69 7.98 26.31 29.77
N LYS A 70 8.44 25.15 30.25
CA LYS A 70 9.63 25.03 31.10
C LYS A 70 10.92 24.84 30.30
N GLY A 71 10.87 24.83 28.97
CA GLY A 71 12.02 24.57 28.10
C GLY A 71 12.59 23.15 28.23
N ARG A 72 11.79 22.17 28.67
CA ARG A 72 12.19 20.76 28.81
C ARG A 72 11.93 20.01 27.50
N ASN A 73 12.91 20.04 26.60
CA ASN A 73 12.78 19.52 25.23
C ASN A 73 13.30 18.09 25.02
N ASP A 74 13.77 17.42 26.09
CA ASP A 74 14.35 16.08 26.07
C ASP A 74 13.35 14.94 26.37
N ARG A 75 12.14 15.29 26.82
CA ARG A 75 11.09 14.32 27.21
C ARG A 75 10.21 13.87 26.05
N TRP A 76 10.05 14.72 25.04
CA TRP A 76 9.19 14.48 23.89
C TRP A 76 10.00 14.41 22.60
N THR A 77 9.66 13.43 21.77
CA THR A 77 10.10 13.36 20.38
C THR A 77 8.93 13.69 19.47
N ILE A 78 9.12 14.69 18.60
CA ILE A 78 8.11 15.10 17.63
C ILE A 78 8.35 14.32 16.34
N VAL A 79 7.33 13.59 15.88
CA VAL A 79 7.42 12.75 14.68
C VAL A 79 6.60 13.40 13.58
N ARG A 80 7.16 13.55 12.37
CA ARG A 80 6.43 14.16 11.24
C ARG A 80 6.41 13.29 10.00
N THR A 81 5.30 13.37 9.27
CA THR A 81 5.19 12.89 7.89
C THR A 81 5.70 13.96 6.91
N PRO A 82 6.22 13.59 5.71
CA PRO A 82 6.56 14.55 4.66
C PRO A 82 5.41 15.48 4.24
N ALA A 83 4.15 15.09 4.50
CA ALA A 83 2.98 15.90 4.17
C ALA A 83 2.77 17.12 5.11
N VAL A 84 3.49 17.22 6.23
CA VAL A 84 3.42 18.39 7.13
C VAL A 84 4.27 19.54 6.54
N PRO A 85 3.67 20.70 6.23
CA PRO A 85 4.42 21.85 5.71
C PRO A 85 5.46 22.39 6.70
N GLU A 86 6.58 22.90 6.18
CA GLU A 86 7.67 23.45 7.03
C GLU A 86 7.26 24.67 7.86
N ASN A 87 6.24 25.40 7.38
CA ASN A 87 5.67 26.58 8.02
C ASN A 87 4.42 26.26 8.87
N PHE A 88 4.12 24.99 9.11
CA PHE A 88 3.00 24.62 9.97
C PHE A 88 3.24 25.12 11.41
N PRO A 89 2.35 25.93 12.02
CA PRO A 89 2.66 26.62 13.27
C PRO A 89 3.09 25.71 14.43
N PRO A 90 2.44 24.56 14.70
CA PRO A 90 2.93 23.59 15.68
C PRO A 90 4.36 23.11 15.43
N LEU A 91 4.71 22.81 14.18
CA LEU A 91 6.05 22.35 13.82
C LEU A 91 7.11 23.45 14.06
N VAL A 92 6.78 24.69 13.71
CA VAL A 92 7.67 25.85 13.95
C VAL A 92 7.88 26.04 15.45
N GLN A 93 6.81 25.99 16.24
CA GLN A 93 6.88 26.16 17.70
C GLN A 93 7.73 25.07 18.38
N PHE A 94 7.57 23.80 18.01
CA PHE A 94 8.41 22.73 18.54
C PHE A 94 9.89 22.87 18.14
N ARG A 95 10.14 23.33 16.91
CA ARG A 95 11.50 23.57 16.40
C ARG A 95 12.18 24.71 17.15
N GLU A 96 11.50 25.83 17.36
CA GLU A 96 12.01 26.99 18.09
C GLU A 96 12.28 26.67 19.57
N ALA A 97 11.47 25.79 20.17
CA ALA A 97 11.68 25.31 21.53
C ALA A 97 12.76 24.19 21.64
N GLY A 98 13.35 23.78 20.52
CA GLY A 98 14.47 22.82 20.50
C GLY A 98 14.08 21.36 20.75
N PHE A 99 12.82 20.97 20.51
CA PHE A 99 12.43 19.57 20.60
C PHE A 99 13.13 18.72 19.54
N SER A 100 13.39 17.46 19.87
CA SER A 100 13.86 16.49 18.89
C SER A 100 12.75 16.22 17.87
N ILE A 101 12.97 16.61 16.62
CA ILE A 101 12.04 16.37 15.50
C ILE A 101 12.65 15.30 14.60
N VAL A 102 11.92 14.21 14.37
CA VAL A 102 12.36 13.09 13.52
C VAL A 102 11.34 12.83 12.41
N LYS A 103 11.84 12.36 11.26
CA LYS A 103 10.97 11.87 10.18
C LYS A 103 10.39 10.50 10.54
N ARG A 104 9.20 10.18 10.01
CA ARG A 104 8.60 8.83 10.06
C ARG A 104 9.61 7.71 9.76
N ALA A 105 10.35 7.85 8.65
CA ALA A 105 11.29 6.85 8.18
C ALA A 105 12.48 6.65 9.14
N GLU A 106 12.94 7.72 9.77
CA GLU A 106 14.02 7.67 10.77
C GLU A 106 13.56 6.93 12.02
N LEU A 107 12.32 7.17 12.48
CA LEU A 107 11.75 6.48 13.63
C LEU A 107 11.60 4.98 13.37
N LEU A 108 11.07 4.59 12.20
CA LEU A 108 11.03 3.17 11.79
C LEU A 108 12.44 2.57 11.67
N GLY A 109 13.40 3.34 11.14
CA GLY A 109 14.82 2.96 11.13
C GLY A 109 15.37 2.71 12.52
N GLN A 110 14.99 3.50 13.53
CA GLN A 110 15.40 3.29 14.91
C GLN A 110 14.84 1.98 15.49
N ILE A 111 13.55 1.69 15.25
CA ILE A 111 12.91 0.45 15.71
C ILE A 111 13.59 -0.79 15.08
N THR A 112 13.88 -0.72 13.78
CA THR A 112 14.41 -1.86 13.02
C THR A 112 15.91 -2.11 13.23
N ARG A 113 16.68 -1.16 13.78
CA ARG A 113 18.13 -1.31 13.99
C ARG A 113 18.53 -2.45 14.92
N SER A 114 17.71 -2.72 15.94
CA SER A 114 18.00 -3.72 16.97
C SER A 114 17.32 -5.05 16.73
N ARG A 115 16.71 -5.27 15.55
CA ARG A 115 15.88 -6.45 15.26
C ARG A 115 16.11 -6.93 13.82
N PRO A 116 15.91 -8.21 13.53
CA PRO A 116 16.06 -8.71 12.18
C PRO A 116 14.90 -8.22 11.28
N LEU A 117 15.24 -7.45 10.24
CA LEU A 117 14.26 -6.83 9.34
C LEU A 117 14.10 -7.61 8.02
N LEU A 118 12.84 -7.87 7.67
CA LEU A 118 12.38 -8.26 6.34
C LEU A 118 11.73 -7.04 5.67
N ALA A 119 12.35 -6.51 4.63
CA ALA A 119 11.87 -5.31 3.95
C ALA A 119 11.29 -5.63 2.56
N VAL A 120 10.22 -4.94 2.20
CA VAL A 120 9.65 -5.00 0.84
C VAL A 120 9.72 -3.61 0.23
N ALA A 121 10.52 -3.46 -0.82
CA ALA A 121 10.67 -2.23 -1.60
C ALA A 121 10.15 -2.41 -3.03
N GLY A 122 10.06 -1.30 -3.76
CA GLY A 122 9.71 -1.27 -5.18
C GLY A 122 8.53 -0.34 -5.44
N THR A 123 8.33 0.10 -6.68
CA THR A 123 7.30 1.10 -7.01
C THR A 123 5.89 0.58 -6.69
N HIS A 124 5.60 -0.68 -7.03
CA HIS A 124 4.30 -1.31 -6.88
C HIS A 124 4.38 -2.59 -6.02
N GLY A 125 3.25 -3.03 -5.46
CA GLY A 125 3.16 -4.34 -4.76
C GLY A 125 3.76 -4.40 -3.36
N LYS A 126 4.32 -3.30 -2.83
CA LYS A 126 4.90 -3.22 -1.48
C LYS A 126 3.92 -3.68 -0.40
N THR A 127 2.76 -3.02 -0.34
CA THR A 127 1.73 -3.29 0.67
C THR A 127 1.15 -4.70 0.58
N THR A 128 0.93 -5.20 -0.64
CA THR A 128 0.43 -6.56 -0.83
C THR A 128 1.44 -7.59 -0.36
N THR A 129 2.69 -7.43 -0.76
CA THR A 129 3.78 -8.37 -0.41
C THR A 129 4.13 -8.32 1.07
N SER A 130 4.21 -7.14 1.70
CA SER A 130 4.49 -6.98 3.13
C SER A 130 3.39 -7.61 4.00
N THR A 131 2.13 -7.43 3.60
CA THR A 131 0.98 -7.99 4.33
C THR A 131 0.89 -9.51 4.16
N LEU A 132 1.13 -10.02 2.95
CA LEU A 132 1.25 -11.47 2.71
C LEU A 132 2.38 -12.07 3.56
N LEU A 133 3.54 -11.42 3.59
CA LEU A 133 4.67 -11.86 4.41
C LEU A 133 4.32 -11.89 5.90
N ALA A 134 3.71 -10.81 6.41
CA ALA A 134 3.27 -10.75 7.79
C ALA A 134 2.24 -11.84 8.12
N HIS A 135 1.28 -12.10 7.22
CA HIS A 135 0.29 -13.16 7.38
C HIS A 135 0.95 -14.54 7.45
N LEU A 136 1.83 -14.87 6.50
CA LEU A 136 2.52 -16.15 6.43
C LEU A 136 3.32 -16.45 7.70
N LEU A 137 4.03 -15.45 8.22
CA LEU A 137 4.80 -15.61 9.45
C LEU A 137 3.90 -15.73 10.68
N HIS A 138 2.89 -14.87 10.79
CA HIS A 138 1.98 -14.84 11.93
C HIS A 138 1.17 -16.15 12.06
N GLN A 139 0.68 -16.68 10.94
CA GLN A 139 -0.13 -17.91 10.94
C GLN A 139 0.69 -19.17 11.31
N ASP A 140 1.99 -19.21 11.02
CA ASP A 140 2.88 -20.30 11.47
C ASP A 140 3.35 -20.13 12.92
N GLY A 141 3.03 -19.01 13.56
CA GLY A 141 3.52 -18.67 14.90
C GLY A 141 4.97 -18.21 14.90
N THR A 142 5.51 -17.79 13.75
CA THR A 142 6.82 -17.14 13.70
C THR A 142 6.71 -15.77 14.38
N PRO A 143 7.51 -15.47 15.42
CA PRO A 143 7.40 -14.22 16.16
C PRO A 143 7.63 -13.04 15.21
N THR A 144 6.63 -12.17 15.06
CA THR A 144 6.62 -11.14 14.01
C THR A 144 5.95 -9.85 14.49
N GLU A 145 6.63 -8.73 14.26
CA GLU A 145 6.04 -7.39 14.34
C GLU A 145 6.05 -6.77 12.93
N ALA A 146 4.88 -6.38 12.42
CA ALA A 146 4.77 -5.88 11.04
C ALA A 146 4.18 -4.48 10.99
N PHE A 147 4.88 -3.57 10.30
CA PHE A 147 4.44 -2.21 10.00
C PHE A 147 3.92 -2.17 8.55
N LEU A 148 2.60 -2.13 8.41
CA LEU A 148 1.92 -2.27 7.12
C LEU A 148 1.43 -0.91 6.59
N GLY A 149 1.51 -0.73 5.28
CA GLY A 149 1.03 0.42 4.51
C GLY A 149 -0.44 0.32 4.11
N GLY A 150 -1.15 -0.68 4.63
CA GLY A 150 -2.58 -0.89 4.45
C GLY A 150 -3.20 -1.58 5.67
N ILE A 151 -4.53 -1.61 5.74
CA ILE A 151 -5.24 -2.30 6.81
C ILE A 151 -5.31 -3.79 6.46
N PHE A 152 -4.72 -4.62 7.31
CA PHE A 152 -4.79 -6.07 7.19
C PHE A 152 -6.16 -6.55 7.68
N GLN A 153 -6.91 -7.25 6.82
CA GLN A 153 -8.31 -7.59 7.13
C GLN A 153 -8.47 -8.51 8.34
N SER A 154 -7.53 -9.42 8.60
CA SER A 154 -7.59 -10.32 9.77
C SER A 154 -7.54 -9.57 11.10
N THR A 155 -6.67 -8.56 11.21
CA THR A 155 -6.46 -7.83 12.48
C THR A 155 -7.23 -6.52 12.54
N GLY A 156 -7.77 -6.03 11.41
CA GLY A 156 -8.38 -4.71 11.32
C GLY A 156 -7.40 -3.55 11.57
N SER A 157 -6.10 -3.84 11.50
CA SER A 157 -5.01 -2.93 11.86
C SER A 157 -3.91 -2.94 10.80
N ASN A 158 -3.12 -1.89 10.78
CA ASN A 158 -1.88 -1.76 10.01
C ASN A 158 -0.62 -2.09 10.83
N LEU A 159 -0.81 -2.62 12.04
CA LEU A 159 0.25 -3.12 12.90
C LEU A 159 -0.08 -4.55 13.31
N VAL A 160 0.87 -5.46 13.10
CA VAL A 160 0.88 -6.79 13.73
C VAL A 160 1.90 -6.77 14.85
N LEU A 161 1.50 -7.25 16.02
CA LEU A 161 2.36 -7.35 17.19
C LEU A 161 2.65 -8.82 17.50
N SER A 162 3.89 -9.09 17.91
CA SER A 162 4.29 -10.42 18.38
C SER A 162 3.87 -10.61 19.82
N ASP A 163 3.61 -11.86 20.22
CA ASP A 163 3.49 -12.20 21.64
C ASP A 163 4.89 -12.05 22.29
N PRO A 164 5.03 -11.29 23.40
CA PRO A 164 6.31 -11.11 24.10
C PRO A 164 6.98 -12.42 24.54
N ASN A 165 6.22 -13.51 24.68
CA ASN A 165 6.73 -14.81 25.12
C ASN A 165 7.34 -15.64 23.97
N GLN A 166 7.21 -15.20 22.72
CA GLN A 166 7.62 -15.97 21.55
C GLN A 166 9.09 -15.74 21.12
N GLY A 167 9.86 -14.94 21.87
CA GLY A 167 11.26 -14.63 21.57
C GLY A 167 11.42 -13.35 20.75
N GLU A 168 12.60 -13.14 20.16
CA GLU A 168 12.87 -11.93 19.37
C GLU A 168 12.09 -11.96 18.04
N PRO A 169 11.21 -10.97 17.77
CA PRO A 169 10.41 -10.98 16.56
C PRO A 169 11.18 -10.51 15.33
N TRP A 170 10.87 -11.13 14.19
CA TRP A 170 11.14 -10.54 12.89
C TRP A 170 10.36 -9.23 12.77
N THR A 171 11.01 -8.19 12.27
CA THR A 171 10.30 -6.98 11.86
C THR A 171 10.00 -7.06 10.38
N VAL A 172 8.73 -6.85 9.99
CA VAL A 172 8.32 -6.71 8.58
C VAL A 172 7.99 -5.24 8.34
N ALA A 173 8.54 -4.66 7.28
CA ALA A 173 8.23 -3.28 6.92
C ALA A 173 8.24 -3.03 5.41
N GLU A 174 7.39 -2.09 5.00
CA GLU A 174 7.46 -1.49 3.67
C GLU A 174 8.62 -0.49 3.60
N ALA A 175 9.52 -0.74 2.66
CA ALA A 175 10.63 0.13 2.32
C ALA A 175 10.18 1.10 1.23
N ASP A 176 9.58 2.19 1.69
CA ASP A 176 9.03 3.26 0.87
C ASP A 176 10.13 4.10 0.21
N GLU A 177 10.16 4.11 -1.12
CA GLU A 177 11.05 4.93 -1.94
C GLU A 177 10.70 6.42 -1.85
N PHE A 178 9.47 6.78 -1.49
CA PHE A 178 9.07 8.18 -1.39
C PHE A 178 9.96 8.98 -0.42
N ASP A 179 10.47 10.13 -0.87
CA ASP A 179 11.47 10.98 -0.17
C ASP A 179 12.75 10.21 0.23
N ARG A 180 13.11 9.14 -0.49
CA ARG A 180 14.25 8.25 -0.23
C ARG A 180 14.21 7.62 1.18
N SER A 181 13.01 7.47 1.74
CA SER A 181 12.76 7.03 3.11
C SER A 181 13.35 5.65 3.44
N PHE A 182 13.29 4.73 2.48
CA PHE A 182 13.86 3.39 2.59
C PHE A 182 15.36 3.34 2.93
N LEU A 183 16.13 4.41 2.68
CA LEU A 183 17.57 4.46 2.98
C LEU A 183 17.86 4.56 4.48
N ALA A 184 16.83 4.76 5.30
CA ALA A 184 16.92 4.68 6.76
C ALA A 184 16.93 3.22 7.28
N LEU A 185 16.59 2.24 6.43
CA LEU A 185 16.42 0.84 6.81
C LEU A 185 17.66 0.01 6.48
N HIS A 186 17.96 -0.99 7.30
CA HIS A 186 19.11 -1.89 7.09
C HIS A 186 18.66 -3.36 7.16
N PRO A 187 18.04 -3.88 6.10
CA PRO A 187 17.35 -5.17 6.16
C PRO A 187 18.30 -6.36 6.28
N ARG A 188 17.86 -7.41 6.97
CA ARG A 188 18.50 -8.72 6.90
C ARG A 188 18.16 -9.41 5.58
N HIS A 189 16.89 -9.36 5.19
CA HIS A 189 16.44 -9.79 3.87
C HIS A 189 15.53 -8.72 3.27
N ALA A 190 15.56 -8.58 1.95
CA ALA A 190 14.65 -7.68 1.25
C ALA A 190 14.25 -8.22 -0.12
N ALA A 191 13.03 -7.90 -0.53
CA ALA A 191 12.57 -8.05 -1.91
C ALA A 191 12.37 -6.67 -2.55
N ILE A 192 12.76 -6.53 -3.82
CA ILE A 192 12.40 -5.37 -4.66
C ILE A 192 11.45 -5.87 -5.75
N THR A 193 10.19 -5.44 -5.68
CA THR A 193 9.06 -5.99 -6.46
C THR A 193 8.93 -5.37 -7.84
N SER A 194 9.13 -4.06 -7.97
CA SER A 194 9.14 -3.34 -9.24
C SER A 194 10.05 -2.12 -9.20
N ALA A 195 10.34 -1.53 -10.37
CA ALA A 195 11.25 -0.40 -10.54
C ALA A 195 10.74 0.62 -11.56
N ASP A 196 9.44 0.65 -11.82
CA ASP A 196 8.82 1.59 -12.75
C ASP A 196 9.06 3.04 -12.29
N PRO A 197 9.26 3.99 -13.23
CA PRO A 197 9.41 5.40 -12.86
C PRO A 197 8.16 5.94 -12.16
N ASP A 198 8.31 6.38 -10.91
CA ASP A 198 7.30 7.09 -10.12
C ASP A 198 8.02 8.16 -9.29
N HIS A 199 7.25 9.08 -8.70
CA HIS A 199 7.76 10.14 -7.84
C HIS A 199 8.88 10.97 -8.50
N LEU A 200 8.74 11.25 -9.81
CA LEU A 200 9.73 12.01 -10.58
C LEU A 200 9.82 13.48 -10.13
N ASP A 201 8.86 13.97 -9.37
CA ASP A 201 8.94 15.23 -8.62
C ASP A 201 10.07 15.21 -7.57
N ILE A 202 10.42 14.04 -7.03
CA ILE A 202 11.50 13.82 -6.06
C ILE A 202 12.79 13.37 -6.75
N TYR A 203 12.68 12.45 -7.70
CA TYR A 203 13.83 11.80 -8.32
C TYR A 203 14.35 12.52 -9.56
N GLY A 204 13.51 13.28 -10.26
CA GLY A 204 13.82 13.93 -11.53
C GLY A 204 13.83 12.95 -12.71
N THR A 205 14.56 11.83 -12.60
CA THR A 205 14.67 10.82 -13.66
C THR A 205 14.54 9.39 -13.15
N ALA A 206 14.24 8.45 -14.05
CA ALA A 206 14.18 7.03 -13.75
C ALA A 206 15.54 6.49 -13.23
N GLU A 207 16.65 6.95 -13.81
CA GLU A 207 18.00 6.56 -13.41
C GLU A 207 18.31 6.97 -11.97
N ALA A 208 17.79 8.11 -11.52
CA ALA A 208 17.94 8.56 -10.14
C ALA A 208 17.17 7.67 -9.15
N LEU A 209 15.96 7.21 -9.53
CA LEU A 209 15.20 6.22 -8.77
C LEU A 209 15.97 4.89 -8.70
N HIS A 210 16.45 4.37 -9.83
CA HIS A 210 17.24 3.15 -9.88
C HIS A 210 18.52 3.23 -9.04
N THR A 211 19.20 4.38 -9.07
CA THR A 211 20.37 4.65 -8.22
C THR A 211 20.02 4.53 -6.74
N ALA A 212 18.88 5.10 -6.31
CA ALA A 212 18.42 5.00 -4.93
C ALA A 212 18.03 3.55 -4.56
N MET A 213 17.39 2.80 -5.47
CA MET A 213 17.10 1.39 -5.25
C MET A 213 18.37 0.56 -5.07
N ILE A 214 19.45 0.87 -5.81
CA ILE A 214 20.76 0.22 -5.63
C ILE A 214 21.39 0.60 -4.29
N GLN A 215 21.25 1.85 -3.86
CA GLN A 215 21.70 2.27 -2.53
C GLN A 215 21.00 1.48 -1.43
N PHE A 216 19.67 1.32 -1.51
CA PHE A 216 18.91 0.46 -0.61
C PHE A 216 19.34 -1.01 -0.69
N ALA A 217 19.49 -1.55 -1.90
CA ALA A 217 19.95 -2.92 -2.12
C ALA A 217 21.29 -3.20 -1.42
N ARG A 218 22.22 -2.23 -1.40
CA ARG A 218 23.52 -2.33 -0.72
C ARG A 218 23.43 -2.29 0.81
N GLN A 219 22.32 -1.79 1.37
CA GLN A 219 22.08 -1.82 2.82
C GLN A 219 21.56 -3.18 3.31
N VAL A 220 21.14 -4.05 2.38
CA VAL A 220 20.70 -5.42 2.69
C VAL A 220 21.92 -6.29 3.04
N LYS A 221 21.79 -7.13 4.07
CA LYS A 221 22.86 -8.07 4.44
C LYS A 221 23.25 -8.98 3.24
N PRO A 222 24.54 -9.35 3.11
CA PRO A 222 25.00 -10.22 2.02
C PRO A 222 24.16 -11.49 1.87
N GLY A 223 23.75 -11.80 0.63
CA GLY A 223 22.87 -12.94 0.32
C GLY A 223 21.39 -12.71 0.66
N GLY A 224 21.03 -11.56 1.22
CA GLY A 224 19.67 -11.26 1.67
C GLY A 224 18.74 -10.64 0.64
N LEU A 225 19.23 -10.29 -0.55
CA LEU A 225 18.46 -9.59 -1.58
C LEU A 225 17.74 -10.55 -2.54
N ILE A 226 16.48 -10.26 -2.84
CA ILE A 226 15.65 -10.90 -3.87
C ILE A 226 15.15 -9.82 -4.83
N LEU A 227 15.34 -10.01 -6.14
CA LEU A 227 14.86 -9.07 -7.16
C LEU A 227 13.86 -9.75 -8.07
N HIS A 228 12.78 -9.03 -8.41
CA HIS A 228 11.95 -9.45 -9.53
C HIS A 228 12.78 -9.41 -10.82
N LEU A 229 12.53 -10.35 -11.74
CA LEU A 229 13.31 -10.45 -12.99
C LEU A 229 13.31 -9.12 -13.78
N GLN A 230 12.16 -8.43 -13.82
CA GLN A 230 12.05 -7.13 -14.50
C GLN A 230 12.84 -6.03 -13.78
N VAL A 231 12.93 -6.06 -12.45
CA VAL A 231 13.77 -5.12 -11.69
C VAL A 231 15.24 -5.35 -12.00
N ALA A 232 15.69 -6.60 -11.98
CA ALA A 232 17.08 -6.93 -12.32
C ALA A 232 17.43 -6.47 -13.74
N LYS A 233 16.50 -6.61 -14.70
CA LYS A 233 16.65 -6.11 -16.06
C LYS A 233 16.74 -4.56 -16.10
N ALA A 234 15.81 -3.86 -15.48
CA ALA A 234 15.76 -2.39 -15.47
C ALA A 234 17.02 -1.77 -14.85
N LEU A 235 17.51 -2.32 -13.74
CA LEU A 235 18.75 -1.88 -13.11
C LEU A 235 19.98 -2.13 -14.01
N CYS A 236 20.02 -3.27 -14.72
CA CYS A 236 21.09 -3.56 -15.67
C CYS A 236 21.08 -2.58 -16.87
N GLU A 237 19.91 -2.35 -17.47
CA GLU A 237 19.75 -1.47 -18.64
C GLU A 237 20.07 -0.01 -18.32
N SER A 238 19.89 0.41 -17.07
CA SER A 238 20.24 1.74 -16.58
C SER A 238 21.75 1.94 -16.39
N GLY A 239 22.60 1.03 -16.87
CA GLY A 239 24.06 1.12 -16.76
C GLY A 239 24.62 0.70 -15.39
N HIS A 240 23.81 0.07 -14.55
CA HIS A 240 24.19 -0.27 -13.16
C HIS A 240 24.42 -1.77 -12.90
N SER A 241 24.58 -2.60 -13.95
CA SER A 241 24.70 -4.06 -13.81
C SER A 241 25.75 -4.52 -12.78
N ASN A 242 26.94 -3.92 -12.80
CA ASN A 242 28.03 -4.24 -11.86
C ASN A 242 27.86 -3.61 -10.46
N SER A 243 26.83 -2.78 -10.26
CA SER A 243 26.59 -2.04 -9.03
C SER A 243 25.56 -2.69 -8.11
N VAL A 244 24.75 -3.63 -8.63
CA VAL A 244 23.75 -4.38 -7.87
C VAL A 244 24.47 -5.45 -7.02
N PRO A 245 24.24 -5.51 -5.69
CA PRO A 245 24.87 -6.52 -4.85
C PRO A 245 24.37 -7.93 -5.19
N HIS A 246 25.05 -8.94 -4.65
CA HIS A 246 24.67 -10.34 -4.84
C HIS A 246 23.20 -10.57 -4.46
N HIS A 247 22.44 -11.13 -5.40
CA HIS A 247 21.00 -11.31 -5.28
C HIS A 247 20.55 -12.64 -5.88
N THR A 248 19.34 -13.04 -5.54
CA THR A 248 18.59 -14.11 -6.20
C THR A 248 17.41 -13.50 -6.96
N LEU A 249 16.92 -14.21 -7.98
CA LEU A 249 15.80 -13.73 -8.80
C LEU A 249 14.48 -14.40 -8.43
N TYR A 250 13.38 -13.78 -8.80
CA TYR A 250 12.10 -14.45 -8.95
C TYR A 250 11.32 -13.87 -10.13
N GLY A 251 10.36 -14.61 -10.66
CA GLY A 251 9.55 -14.16 -11.80
C GLY A 251 8.62 -15.23 -12.32
N MET A 252 7.91 -14.88 -13.39
CA MET A 252 6.96 -15.79 -14.03
C MET A 252 7.68 -16.96 -14.73
N LEU A 253 7.08 -18.14 -14.67
CA LEU A 253 7.54 -19.37 -15.31
C LEU A 253 6.45 -19.89 -16.24
N GLU A 254 6.88 -20.53 -17.33
CA GLU A 254 5.96 -21.32 -18.16
C GLU A 254 5.49 -22.57 -17.40
N PRO A 255 4.29 -23.11 -17.72
CA PRO A 255 3.83 -24.35 -17.12
C PRO A 255 4.85 -25.48 -17.27
N ASN A 256 5.11 -26.21 -16.18
CA ASN A 256 6.10 -27.28 -16.08
C ASN A 256 7.58 -26.87 -16.27
N GLN A 257 7.89 -25.58 -16.37
CA GLN A 257 9.27 -25.12 -16.37
C GLN A 257 9.90 -25.32 -14.97
N PRO A 258 11.07 -25.96 -14.86
CA PRO A 258 11.76 -26.06 -13.58
C PRO A 258 12.28 -24.68 -13.15
N LEU A 259 12.39 -24.47 -11.84
CA LEU A 259 12.94 -23.23 -11.29
C LEU A 259 14.41 -23.07 -11.73
N PRO A 260 14.79 -21.95 -12.37
CA PRO A 260 16.18 -21.76 -12.80
C PRO A 260 17.17 -21.68 -11.63
N ASN A 261 18.41 -22.12 -11.87
CA ASN A 261 19.47 -22.01 -10.87
C ASN A 261 19.70 -20.54 -10.46
N GLY A 262 19.85 -20.29 -9.16
CA GLY A 262 20.05 -18.94 -8.60
C GLY A 262 18.76 -18.14 -8.38
N TRP A 263 17.59 -18.69 -8.71
CA TRP A 263 16.30 -18.09 -8.38
C TRP A 263 15.86 -18.50 -6.97
N ALA A 264 15.26 -17.56 -6.24
CA ALA A 264 14.61 -17.81 -4.95
C ALA A 264 13.21 -18.40 -5.11
N GLY A 265 12.51 -18.06 -6.20
CA GLY A 265 11.18 -18.61 -6.50
C GLY A 265 10.68 -18.23 -7.88
N GLY A 266 9.53 -18.78 -8.27
CA GLY A 266 8.84 -18.45 -9.51
C GLY A 266 7.38 -18.85 -9.45
N TYR A 267 6.57 -18.36 -10.39
CA TYR A 267 5.12 -18.57 -10.37
C TYR A 267 4.56 -18.69 -11.79
N THR A 268 3.53 -19.50 -11.99
CA THR A 268 2.83 -19.55 -13.28
C THR A 268 1.80 -18.44 -13.41
N SER A 269 1.29 -18.21 -14.62
CA SER A 269 0.16 -17.32 -14.83
C SER A 269 -1.07 -17.82 -14.04
N PRO A 270 -1.76 -16.94 -13.29
CA PRO A 270 -2.93 -17.33 -12.52
C PRO A 270 -4.16 -17.52 -13.40
N SER A 271 -5.06 -18.39 -12.94
CA SER A 271 -6.33 -18.68 -13.60
C SER A 271 -7.44 -18.89 -12.57
N GLY A 272 -8.71 -18.93 -13.01
CA GLY A 272 -9.86 -19.13 -12.14
C GLY A 272 -10.66 -17.85 -11.87
N PRO A 273 -11.86 -17.98 -11.28
CA PRO A 273 -12.78 -16.86 -11.09
C PRO A 273 -12.35 -15.91 -9.97
N VAL A 274 -12.96 -14.72 -9.94
CA VAL A 274 -12.80 -13.75 -8.84
C VAL A 274 -13.12 -14.41 -7.50
N GLY A 275 -12.21 -14.26 -6.53
CA GLY A 275 -12.33 -14.84 -5.20
C GLY A 275 -11.83 -16.29 -5.08
N ASN A 276 -11.46 -16.92 -6.19
CA ASN A 276 -10.94 -18.30 -6.19
C ASN A 276 -9.96 -18.51 -7.36
N SER A 277 -8.87 -17.74 -7.36
CA SER A 277 -7.79 -17.84 -8.34
C SER A 277 -6.81 -18.95 -7.96
N SER A 278 -6.04 -19.45 -8.93
CA SER A 278 -5.07 -20.51 -8.75
C SER A 278 -3.82 -20.30 -9.62
N PHE A 279 -2.67 -20.72 -9.10
CA PHE A 279 -1.38 -20.71 -9.81
C PHE A 279 -0.43 -21.73 -9.17
N THR A 280 0.63 -22.14 -9.86
CA THR A 280 1.69 -22.97 -9.29
C THR A 280 2.84 -22.09 -8.81
N LEU A 281 3.23 -22.27 -7.54
CA LEU A 281 4.35 -21.59 -6.90
C LEU A 281 5.56 -22.51 -6.83
N HIS A 282 6.72 -21.98 -7.21
CA HIS A 282 8.02 -22.63 -7.10
C HIS A 282 8.87 -21.87 -6.09
N LEU A 283 9.51 -22.58 -5.16
CA LEU A 283 10.46 -22.03 -4.19
C LEU A 283 11.76 -22.84 -4.24
N ALA A 284 12.89 -22.15 -4.06
CA ALA A 284 14.20 -22.79 -4.13
C ALA A 284 14.31 -24.00 -3.19
N GLY A 285 14.69 -25.16 -3.74
CA GLY A 285 14.85 -26.40 -2.98
C GLY A 285 13.53 -27.09 -2.58
N GLN A 286 12.38 -26.62 -3.04
CA GLN A 286 11.06 -27.20 -2.73
C GLN A 286 10.40 -27.77 -3.98
N LYS A 287 9.45 -28.69 -3.76
CA LYS A 287 8.55 -29.14 -4.83
C LYS A 287 7.58 -28.01 -5.22
N PRO A 288 7.13 -27.95 -6.48
CA PRO A 288 6.08 -27.01 -6.88
C PRO A 288 4.82 -27.19 -6.01
N MET A 289 4.18 -26.07 -5.67
CA MET A 289 2.99 -26.01 -4.82
C MET A 289 1.83 -25.41 -5.61
N ASP A 290 0.71 -26.11 -5.71
CA ASP A 290 -0.50 -25.55 -6.32
C ASP A 290 -1.24 -24.69 -5.29
N ILE A 291 -1.35 -23.40 -5.57
CA ILE A 291 -1.97 -22.41 -4.71
C ILE A 291 -3.37 -22.11 -5.25
N THR A 292 -4.35 -22.11 -4.35
CA THR A 292 -5.69 -21.55 -4.60
C THR A 292 -5.96 -20.48 -3.55
N TRP A 293 -6.39 -19.29 -3.97
CA TRP A 293 -6.43 -18.09 -3.11
C TRP A 293 -7.34 -16.99 -3.70
N PRO A 294 -7.70 -15.93 -2.94
CA PRO A 294 -8.77 -15.02 -3.36
C PRO A 294 -8.37 -13.97 -4.40
N MET A 295 -7.08 -13.67 -4.58
CA MET A 295 -6.64 -12.53 -5.40
C MET A 295 -6.21 -12.98 -6.81
N PRO A 296 -6.84 -12.48 -7.90
CA PRO A 296 -6.40 -12.76 -9.26
C PRO A 296 -5.23 -11.88 -9.70
N GLY A 297 -4.67 -12.18 -10.87
CA GLY A 297 -3.69 -11.33 -11.54
C GLY A 297 -2.24 -11.74 -11.33
N VAL A 298 -1.46 -11.66 -12.41
CA VAL A 298 -0.03 -12.03 -12.46
C VAL A 298 0.78 -11.26 -11.41
N HIS A 299 0.47 -9.98 -11.21
CA HIS A 299 1.14 -9.14 -10.21
C HIS A 299 0.91 -9.65 -8.77
N ASN A 300 -0.28 -10.17 -8.46
CA ASN A 300 -0.56 -10.75 -7.15
C ASN A 300 0.17 -12.09 -6.96
N ALA A 301 0.22 -12.95 -7.97
CA ALA A 301 1.05 -14.16 -7.93
C ALA A 301 2.55 -13.83 -7.71
N ALA A 302 3.03 -12.74 -8.32
CA ALA A 302 4.38 -12.22 -8.09
C ALA A 302 4.59 -11.77 -6.64
N ASN A 303 3.65 -11.01 -6.08
CA ASN A 303 3.68 -10.57 -4.68
C ASN A 303 3.70 -11.76 -3.72
N ALA A 304 2.87 -12.79 -3.96
CA ALA A 304 2.85 -14.02 -3.18
C ALA A 304 4.17 -14.78 -3.25
N CYS A 305 4.78 -14.88 -4.44
CA CYS A 305 6.08 -15.50 -4.60
C CYS A 305 7.19 -14.76 -3.83
N ALA A 306 7.21 -13.43 -3.89
CA ALA A 306 8.18 -12.62 -3.14
C ALA A 306 8.00 -12.78 -1.62
N ALA A 307 6.76 -12.71 -1.14
CA ALA A 307 6.42 -12.90 0.26
C ALA A 307 6.82 -14.29 0.77
N ALA A 308 6.47 -15.34 0.03
CA ALA A 308 6.82 -16.71 0.38
C ALA A 308 8.34 -16.93 0.41
N ALA A 309 9.08 -16.41 -0.58
CA ALA A 309 10.53 -16.51 -0.62
C ALA A 309 11.20 -15.77 0.55
N LEU A 310 10.69 -14.60 0.95
CA LEU A 310 11.15 -13.91 2.16
C LEU A 310 10.80 -14.68 3.44
N ALA A 311 9.59 -15.23 3.54
CA ALA A 311 9.16 -15.98 4.70
C ALA A 311 10.01 -17.25 4.91
N MET A 312 10.34 -17.96 3.83
CA MET A 312 11.28 -19.10 3.87
C MET A 312 12.65 -18.70 4.43
N ARG A 313 13.16 -17.49 4.11
CA ARG A 313 14.42 -16.96 4.67
C ARG A 313 14.31 -16.62 6.16
N ALA A 314 13.11 -16.35 6.65
CA ALA A 314 12.83 -16.11 8.05
C ALA A 314 12.66 -17.40 8.88
N GLY A 315 12.72 -18.57 8.22
CA GLY A 315 12.60 -19.89 8.84
C GLY A 315 11.21 -20.52 8.71
N LEU A 316 10.30 -19.93 7.93
CA LEU A 316 8.98 -20.50 7.67
C LEU A 316 9.13 -21.88 6.99
N ARG A 317 8.31 -22.84 7.43
CA ARG A 317 8.28 -24.18 6.84
C ARG A 317 7.55 -24.18 5.49
N PRO A 318 8.02 -24.93 4.48
CA PRO A 318 7.37 -25.01 3.16
C PRO A 318 5.88 -25.34 3.22
N GLU A 319 5.47 -26.26 4.09
CA GLU A 319 4.08 -26.70 4.22
C GLU A 319 3.16 -25.57 4.72
N SER A 320 3.70 -24.64 5.52
CA SER A 320 2.98 -23.48 6.03
C SER A 320 2.75 -22.42 4.95
N VAL A 321 3.60 -22.36 3.92
CA VAL A 321 3.44 -21.42 2.80
C VAL A 321 2.13 -21.68 2.05
N GLN A 322 1.91 -22.93 1.62
CA GLN A 322 0.73 -23.27 0.81
C GLN A 322 -0.55 -22.96 1.58
N ARG A 323 -0.63 -23.41 2.84
CA ARG A 323 -1.79 -23.16 3.71
C ARG A 323 -2.01 -21.67 3.94
N GLY A 324 -0.97 -20.90 4.22
CA GLY A 324 -1.11 -19.47 4.49
C GLY A 324 -1.48 -18.64 3.26
N LEU A 325 -1.02 -19.01 2.08
CA LEU A 325 -1.51 -18.34 0.87
C LEU A 325 -2.98 -18.65 0.61
N THR A 326 -3.42 -19.90 0.86
CA THR A 326 -4.83 -20.28 0.69
C THR A 326 -5.77 -19.65 1.70
N GLU A 327 -5.32 -19.48 2.95
CA GLU A 327 -6.10 -18.86 4.03
C GLU A 327 -5.94 -17.33 4.09
N PHE A 328 -5.27 -16.73 3.10
CA PHE A 328 -5.04 -15.29 3.09
C PHE A 328 -6.37 -14.53 3.01
N PRO A 329 -6.71 -13.68 4.00
CA PRO A 329 -8.03 -13.05 4.05
C PRO A 329 -8.19 -11.94 3.01
N GLY A 330 -7.09 -11.37 2.52
CA GLY A 330 -7.10 -10.16 1.70
C GLY A 330 -6.59 -8.93 2.47
N ILE A 331 -6.60 -7.79 1.77
CA ILE A 331 -6.13 -6.50 2.27
C ILE A 331 -7.19 -5.48 1.87
N ALA A 332 -7.52 -4.57 2.79
CA ALA A 332 -8.47 -3.53 2.49
C ALA A 332 -8.00 -2.73 1.25
N ARG A 333 -8.91 -2.54 0.29
CA ARG A 333 -8.69 -1.80 -0.95
C ARG A 333 -7.56 -2.35 -1.84
N ARG A 334 -7.18 -3.62 -1.75
CA ARG A 334 -6.27 -4.25 -2.73
C ARG A 334 -6.97 -5.46 -3.34
N PHE A 335 -7.56 -5.25 -4.52
CA PHE A 335 -8.48 -6.16 -5.17
C PHE A 335 -9.54 -6.71 -4.20
N GLU A 336 -10.09 -5.84 -3.35
CA GLU A 336 -11.00 -6.25 -2.29
C GLU A 336 -12.39 -6.49 -2.89
N ILE A 337 -12.91 -7.70 -2.74
CA ILE A 337 -14.28 -8.04 -3.15
C ILE A 337 -15.23 -7.50 -2.08
N ARG A 338 -15.87 -6.36 -2.37
CA ARG A 338 -16.79 -5.67 -1.45
C ARG A 338 -18.21 -6.22 -1.50
N HIS A 339 -18.57 -6.81 -2.63
CA HIS A 339 -19.86 -7.46 -2.83
C HIS A 339 -19.78 -8.46 -3.98
N GLN A 340 -20.39 -9.62 -3.81
CA GLN A 340 -20.45 -10.64 -4.87
C GLN A 340 -21.79 -11.38 -4.81
N THR A 341 -22.53 -11.30 -5.90
CA THR A 341 -23.74 -12.08 -6.17
C THR A 341 -23.69 -12.62 -7.59
N ALA A 342 -24.67 -13.41 -8.00
CA ALA A 342 -24.77 -13.89 -9.38
C ALA A 342 -24.89 -12.76 -10.42
N ASN A 343 -25.36 -11.56 -10.01
CA ASN A 343 -25.66 -10.45 -10.92
C ASN A 343 -24.73 -9.25 -10.76
N LEU A 344 -23.99 -9.15 -9.66
CA LEU A 344 -23.14 -8.00 -9.37
C LEU A 344 -21.90 -8.42 -8.57
N THR A 345 -20.73 -8.10 -9.11
CA THR A 345 -19.44 -8.16 -8.42
C THR A 345 -18.90 -6.74 -8.29
N VAL A 346 -18.58 -6.32 -7.06
CA VAL A 346 -18.00 -5.00 -6.76
C VAL A 346 -16.62 -5.18 -6.16
N ILE A 347 -15.61 -4.61 -6.82
CA ILE A 347 -14.20 -4.69 -6.45
C ILE A 347 -13.71 -3.29 -6.09
N ASP A 348 -12.97 -3.16 -4.98
CA ASP A 348 -12.28 -1.94 -4.55
C ASP A 348 -10.77 -2.13 -4.65
N ASP A 349 -10.11 -1.23 -5.37
CA ASP A 349 -8.67 -1.25 -5.53
C ASP A 349 -8.06 0.15 -5.35
N TYR A 350 -6.93 0.19 -4.65
CA TYR A 350 -6.17 1.40 -4.35
C TYR A 350 -5.31 1.87 -5.53
N ALA A 351 -5.35 1.18 -6.68
CA ALA A 351 -4.63 1.54 -7.89
C ALA A 351 -4.83 3.02 -8.26
N HIS A 352 -3.71 3.73 -8.35
CA HIS A 352 -3.72 5.17 -8.62
C HIS A 352 -2.55 5.61 -9.53
N HIS A 353 -1.68 4.67 -9.90
CA HIS A 353 -0.69 4.82 -10.96
C HIS A 353 -1.17 4.06 -12.23
N PRO A 354 -0.86 4.52 -13.45
CA PRO A 354 -1.28 3.85 -14.69
C PRO A 354 -1.01 2.34 -14.73
N SER A 355 0.20 1.91 -14.36
CA SER A 355 0.60 0.49 -14.36
C SER A 355 -0.20 -0.35 -13.34
N GLU A 356 -0.62 0.24 -12.22
CA GLU A 356 -1.48 -0.42 -11.24
C GLU A 356 -2.89 -0.59 -11.80
N ILE A 357 -3.43 0.47 -12.42
CA ILE A 357 -4.76 0.46 -13.05
C ILE A 357 -4.81 -0.61 -14.14
N GLU A 358 -3.82 -0.64 -15.02
CA GLU A 358 -3.71 -1.65 -16.08
C GLU A 358 -3.68 -3.07 -15.49
N SER A 359 -2.83 -3.28 -14.47
CA SER A 359 -2.71 -4.56 -13.77
C SER A 359 -4.02 -5.01 -13.11
N THR A 360 -4.76 -4.08 -12.50
CA THR A 360 -6.05 -4.34 -11.85
C THR A 360 -7.16 -4.63 -12.86
N ILE A 361 -7.20 -3.90 -13.99
CA ILE A 361 -8.14 -4.18 -15.09
C ILE A 361 -7.84 -5.56 -15.70
N ALA A 362 -6.56 -5.87 -15.96
CA ALA A 362 -6.16 -7.16 -16.51
C ALA A 362 -6.53 -8.32 -15.57
N ALA A 363 -6.29 -8.17 -14.26
CA ALA A 363 -6.70 -9.16 -13.26
C ALA A 363 -8.23 -9.35 -13.22
N THR A 364 -8.98 -8.26 -13.29
CA THR A 364 -10.45 -8.29 -13.34
C THR A 364 -10.95 -9.03 -14.59
N ARG A 365 -10.40 -8.73 -15.77
CA ARG A 365 -10.78 -9.39 -17.02
C ARG A 365 -10.44 -10.88 -17.03
N SER A 366 -9.27 -11.25 -16.50
CA SER A 366 -8.84 -12.65 -16.37
C SER A 366 -9.80 -13.44 -15.47
N ALA A 367 -10.28 -12.82 -14.39
CA ALA A 367 -11.12 -13.46 -13.39
C ALA A 367 -12.63 -13.39 -13.70
N CYS A 368 -13.05 -12.50 -14.60
CA CYS A 368 -14.43 -12.33 -15.10
C CYS A 368 -14.49 -12.44 -16.64
N PRO A 369 -14.12 -13.58 -17.24
CA PRO A 369 -14.01 -13.70 -18.69
C PRO A 369 -15.34 -13.44 -19.40
N GLY A 370 -15.29 -12.58 -20.42
CA GLY A 370 -16.46 -12.22 -21.25
C GLY A 370 -17.49 -11.32 -20.57
N GLN A 371 -17.28 -10.90 -19.32
CA GLN A 371 -18.16 -9.94 -18.67
C GLN A 371 -17.75 -8.50 -18.96
N ARG A 372 -18.74 -7.62 -19.03
CA ARG A 372 -18.54 -6.17 -19.16
C ARG A 372 -18.03 -5.60 -17.84
N VAL A 373 -16.86 -4.97 -17.87
CA VAL A 373 -16.21 -4.31 -16.73
C VAL A 373 -16.48 -2.81 -16.80
N VAL A 374 -17.26 -2.30 -15.84
CA VAL A 374 -17.47 -0.87 -15.64
C VAL A 374 -16.47 -0.40 -14.58
N GLY A 375 -15.57 0.51 -14.96
CA GLY A 375 -14.62 1.11 -14.03
C GLY A 375 -15.11 2.45 -13.50
N VAL A 376 -14.87 2.70 -12.22
CA VAL A 376 -15.02 4.02 -11.59
C VAL A 376 -13.64 4.43 -11.11
N PHE A 377 -13.10 5.50 -11.69
CA PHE A 377 -11.78 6.00 -11.34
C PHE A 377 -11.86 7.41 -10.77
N GLN A 378 -11.20 7.63 -9.63
CA GLN A 378 -10.99 8.94 -9.05
C GLN A 378 -9.49 9.25 -9.06
N PRO A 379 -9.03 10.19 -9.91
CA PRO A 379 -7.62 10.58 -9.93
C PRO A 379 -7.22 11.19 -8.58
N HIS A 380 -5.98 10.94 -8.15
CA HIS A 380 -5.45 11.44 -6.88
C HIS A 380 -4.28 12.40 -7.15
N LEU A 381 -4.39 13.65 -6.66
CA LEU A 381 -3.51 14.81 -6.93
C LEU A 381 -3.61 15.36 -8.37
N PHE A 382 -3.51 16.68 -8.49
CA PHE A 382 -3.47 17.35 -9.79
C PHE A 382 -2.10 17.16 -10.47
N SER A 383 -1.00 17.24 -9.71
CA SER A 383 0.36 17.03 -10.21
C SER A 383 0.52 15.66 -10.89
N ARG A 384 0.10 14.59 -10.20
CA ARG A 384 0.10 13.22 -10.72
C ARG A 384 -0.78 13.09 -11.96
N THR A 385 -1.97 13.69 -11.95
CA THR A 385 -2.87 13.66 -13.12
C THR A 385 -2.25 14.32 -14.34
N ARG A 386 -1.57 15.47 -14.17
CA ARG A 386 -0.80 16.13 -15.22
C ARG A 386 0.31 15.23 -15.76
N ASP A 387 1.12 14.68 -14.86
CA ASP A 387 2.34 13.95 -15.22
C ASP A 387 2.03 12.62 -15.93
N PHE A 388 0.93 11.97 -15.55
CA PHE A 388 0.52 10.68 -16.11
C PHE A 388 -0.74 10.75 -16.97
N LEU A 389 -1.12 11.94 -17.46
CA LEU A 389 -2.38 12.16 -18.19
C LEU A 389 -2.61 11.13 -19.31
N ASN A 390 -1.63 10.94 -20.18
CA ASN A 390 -1.71 9.97 -21.28
C ASN A 390 -1.72 8.52 -20.77
N GLY A 391 -0.92 8.21 -19.74
CA GLY A 391 -0.87 6.87 -19.14
C GLY A 391 -2.19 6.47 -18.48
N PHE A 392 -2.87 7.41 -17.80
CA PHE A 392 -4.21 7.17 -17.27
C PHE A 392 -5.21 6.88 -18.38
N ALA A 393 -5.21 7.70 -19.44
CA ALA A 393 -6.11 7.50 -20.58
C ALA A 393 -5.89 6.13 -21.25
N GLU A 394 -4.64 5.74 -21.49
CA GLU A 394 -4.28 4.45 -22.06
C GLU A 394 -4.68 3.27 -21.17
N ALA A 395 -4.38 3.33 -19.87
CA ALA A 395 -4.72 2.26 -18.93
C ALA A 395 -6.25 2.08 -18.82
N LEU A 396 -7.00 3.18 -18.64
CA LEU A 396 -8.45 3.18 -18.46
C LEU A 396 -9.20 2.83 -19.74
N SER A 397 -8.61 3.04 -20.91
CA SER A 397 -9.14 2.61 -22.21
C SER A 397 -9.36 1.09 -22.32
N ASN A 398 -8.74 0.29 -21.44
CA ASN A 398 -8.94 -1.15 -21.40
C ASN A 398 -10.27 -1.60 -20.74
N LEU A 399 -11.05 -0.66 -20.18
CA LEU A 399 -12.39 -0.90 -19.62
C LEU A 399 -13.46 -0.96 -20.72
N ASP A 400 -14.61 -1.56 -20.42
CA ASP A 400 -15.77 -1.54 -21.32
C ASP A 400 -16.65 -0.30 -21.11
N TYR A 401 -16.51 0.37 -19.96
CA TYR A 401 -17.12 1.67 -19.65
C TYR A 401 -16.35 2.31 -18.51
N CYS A 402 -16.16 3.63 -18.54
CA CYS A 402 -15.43 4.35 -17.50
C CYS A 402 -16.26 5.52 -16.95
N LEU A 403 -16.35 5.61 -15.62
CA LEU A 403 -16.84 6.78 -14.91
C LEU A 403 -15.64 7.47 -14.26
N LEU A 404 -15.34 8.70 -14.68
CA LEU A 404 -14.27 9.52 -14.12
C LEU A 404 -14.84 10.52 -13.12
N LEU A 405 -14.53 10.34 -11.84
CA LEU A 405 -14.91 11.28 -10.80
C LEU A 405 -13.93 12.47 -10.73
N PRO A 406 -14.35 13.62 -10.16
CA PRO A 406 -13.47 14.75 -9.93
C PRO A 406 -12.20 14.35 -9.16
N ILE A 407 -11.08 15.00 -9.50
CA ILE A 407 -9.77 14.74 -8.88
C ILE A 407 -9.87 14.94 -7.38
N TYR A 408 -9.44 13.94 -6.61
CA TYR A 408 -9.21 14.08 -5.18
C TYR A 408 -7.94 14.90 -4.95
N PRO A 409 -8.04 16.15 -4.46
CA PRO A 409 -6.90 17.07 -4.47
C PRO A 409 -5.89 16.78 -3.36
N ALA A 410 -6.30 16.07 -2.31
CA ALA A 410 -5.61 15.93 -1.03
C ALA A 410 -5.14 17.27 -0.42
N ARG A 411 -3.97 17.77 -0.85
CA ARG A 411 -3.35 19.02 -0.39
C ARG A 411 -3.13 20.05 -1.50
N GLU A 412 -3.35 19.68 -2.76
CA GLU A 412 -3.00 20.51 -3.90
C GLU A 412 -4.12 21.47 -4.28
N LYS A 413 -3.72 22.59 -4.89
CA LYS A 413 -4.64 23.50 -5.56
C LYS A 413 -4.88 22.98 -6.99
N PRO A 414 -6.05 23.26 -7.60
CA PRO A 414 -6.30 22.95 -8.99
C PRO A 414 -5.20 23.49 -9.92
N ILE A 415 -4.87 22.69 -10.94
CA ILE A 415 -3.97 23.07 -12.04
C ILE A 415 -4.82 23.30 -13.28
N GLU A 416 -4.63 24.44 -13.95
CA GLU A 416 -5.38 24.77 -15.16
C GLU A 416 -5.22 23.69 -16.25
N GLY A 417 -6.34 23.26 -16.83
CA GLY A 417 -6.37 22.20 -17.85
C GLY A 417 -6.14 20.78 -17.33
N VAL A 418 -6.10 20.58 -16.00
CA VAL A 418 -5.92 19.27 -15.37
C VAL A 418 -7.14 18.92 -14.53
N ASP A 419 -8.03 18.13 -15.11
CA ASP A 419 -9.23 17.60 -14.49
C ASP A 419 -9.55 16.19 -15.00
N ALA A 420 -10.66 15.62 -14.53
CA ALA A 420 -11.14 14.30 -14.98
C ALA A 420 -11.49 14.30 -16.48
N GLN A 421 -12.00 15.42 -17.00
CA GLN A 421 -12.39 15.56 -18.40
C GLN A 421 -11.17 15.46 -19.33
N ALA A 422 -10.04 16.06 -18.94
CA ALA A 422 -8.78 15.98 -19.69
C ALA A 422 -8.29 14.53 -19.89
N ILE A 423 -8.52 13.64 -18.91
CA ILE A 423 -8.24 12.20 -19.05
C ILE A 423 -9.22 11.59 -20.05
N GLY A 424 -10.52 11.82 -19.84
CA GLY A 424 -11.59 11.25 -20.67
C GLY A 424 -11.47 11.58 -22.14
N GLU A 425 -11.10 12.82 -22.48
CA GLU A 425 -10.90 13.28 -23.87
C GLU A 425 -9.76 12.55 -24.61
N LYS A 426 -8.83 11.95 -23.86
CA LYS A 426 -7.70 11.19 -24.41
C LYS A 426 -7.95 9.68 -24.45
N MET A 427 -9.02 9.20 -23.81
CA MET A 427 -9.39 7.79 -23.85
C MET A 427 -9.87 7.39 -25.25
N VAL A 428 -9.48 6.20 -25.69
CA VAL A 428 -9.84 5.61 -26.98
C VAL A 428 -10.54 4.27 -26.76
N GLY A 429 -11.62 4.00 -27.51
CA GLY A 429 -12.28 2.69 -27.52
C GLY A 429 -13.14 2.34 -26.29
N CYS A 430 -13.16 3.20 -25.27
CA CYS A 430 -13.95 3.04 -24.05
C CYS A 430 -14.92 4.22 -23.90
N PRO A 431 -16.25 4.00 -23.88
CA PRO A 431 -17.19 5.06 -23.53
C PRO A 431 -16.91 5.58 -22.11
N VAL A 432 -16.84 6.90 -21.97
CA VAL A 432 -16.48 7.58 -20.73
C VAL A 432 -17.48 8.68 -20.39
N GLU A 433 -17.88 8.75 -19.11
CA GLU A 433 -18.63 9.87 -18.54
C GLU A 433 -17.87 10.46 -17.35
N CYS A 434 -17.88 11.79 -17.22
CA CYS A 434 -17.25 12.53 -16.12
C CYS A 434 -18.32 13.18 -15.24
N PRO A 435 -19.13 12.42 -14.47
CA PRO A 435 -20.24 12.99 -13.72
C PRO A 435 -19.76 13.86 -12.56
N ALA A 436 -20.52 14.90 -12.25
CA ALA A 436 -20.41 15.55 -10.94
C ALA A 436 -20.76 14.56 -9.82
N GLU A 437 -20.18 14.72 -8.63
CA GLU A 437 -20.41 13.81 -7.50
C GLU A 437 -21.91 13.63 -7.17
N SER A 438 -22.71 14.68 -7.29
CA SER A 438 -24.15 14.65 -7.03
C SER A 438 -24.95 13.78 -8.02
N GLN A 439 -24.40 13.53 -9.21
CA GLN A 439 -25.05 12.76 -10.28
C GLN A 439 -24.45 11.35 -10.44
N PHE A 440 -23.36 11.05 -9.73
CA PHE A 440 -22.60 9.81 -9.90
C PHE A 440 -23.48 8.54 -9.79
N LEU A 441 -24.30 8.43 -8.74
CA LEU A 441 -25.12 7.23 -8.52
C LEU A 441 -26.18 7.03 -9.61
N ASP A 442 -26.74 8.12 -10.16
CA ASP A 442 -27.74 8.06 -11.22
C ASP A 442 -27.11 7.66 -12.55
N VAL A 443 -25.86 8.10 -12.80
CA VAL A 443 -25.09 7.67 -13.97
C VAL A 443 -24.70 6.20 -13.85
N LEU A 444 -24.19 5.80 -12.69
CA LEU A 444 -23.79 4.42 -12.39
C LEU A 444 -24.95 3.44 -12.60
N GLU A 445 -26.15 3.79 -12.16
CA GLU A 445 -27.34 2.94 -12.32
C GLU A 445 -27.68 2.68 -13.79
N ARG A 446 -27.55 3.67 -14.67
CA ARG A 446 -27.78 3.52 -16.12
C ARG A 446 -26.75 2.61 -16.80
N CYS A 447 -25.57 2.42 -16.20
CA CYS A 447 -24.55 1.55 -16.77
C CYS A 447 -24.91 0.07 -16.66
N GLU A 448 -25.83 -0.31 -15.77
CA GLU A 448 -26.23 -1.69 -15.45
C GLU A 448 -25.02 -2.66 -15.30
N PRO A 449 -24.05 -2.35 -14.40
CA PRO A 449 -22.83 -3.11 -14.30
C PRO A 449 -23.07 -4.51 -13.71
N LYS A 450 -22.45 -5.54 -14.30
CA LYS A 450 -22.28 -6.86 -13.66
C LYS A 450 -20.96 -6.96 -12.91
N VAL A 451 -19.92 -6.30 -13.41
CA VAL A 451 -18.63 -6.13 -12.73
C VAL A 451 -18.35 -4.65 -12.61
N LEU A 452 -18.23 -4.18 -11.36
CA LEU A 452 -17.96 -2.80 -11.02
C LEU A 452 -16.60 -2.73 -10.32
N LEU A 453 -15.66 -2.04 -10.94
CA LEU A 453 -14.29 -1.90 -10.46
C LEU A 453 -14.04 -0.46 -10.02
N PHE A 454 -13.91 -0.24 -8.72
CA PHE A 454 -13.53 1.03 -8.13
C PHE A 454 -11.99 1.11 -8.04
N MET A 455 -11.39 2.17 -8.58
CA MET A 455 -9.95 2.40 -8.57
C MET A 455 -9.61 3.82 -8.10
N GLY A 456 -8.74 3.94 -7.10
CA GLY A 456 -8.18 5.22 -6.69
C GLY A 456 -7.70 5.24 -5.24
N ALA A 457 -6.82 6.18 -4.90
CA ALA A 457 -6.26 6.32 -3.55
C ALA A 457 -7.01 7.33 -2.67
N GLY A 458 -8.02 8.02 -3.21
CA GLY A 458 -8.83 9.00 -2.50
C GLY A 458 -9.94 8.38 -1.64
N ASP A 459 -11.06 9.08 -1.58
CA ASP A 459 -12.23 8.78 -0.75
C ASP A 459 -13.32 7.99 -1.50
N LEU A 460 -12.93 7.26 -2.55
CA LEU A 460 -13.81 6.49 -3.41
C LEU A 460 -14.60 5.40 -2.67
N ASP A 461 -14.02 4.86 -1.60
CA ASP A 461 -14.61 3.82 -0.74
C ASP A 461 -15.93 4.23 -0.10
N ARG A 462 -16.14 5.54 0.15
CA ARG A 462 -17.42 6.09 0.67
C ARG A 462 -18.61 5.83 -0.26
N TRP A 463 -18.35 5.70 -1.56
CA TRP A 463 -19.39 5.47 -2.57
C TRP A 463 -19.80 4.01 -2.68
N ILE A 464 -18.96 3.07 -2.26
CA ILE A 464 -19.16 1.65 -2.51
C ILE A 464 -20.43 1.11 -1.82
N PRO A 465 -20.70 1.37 -0.52
CA PRO A 465 -21.95 0.93 0.10
C PRO A 465 -23.19 1.54 -0.55
N LEU A 466 -23.10 2.80 -1.00
CA LEU A 466 -24.19 3.49 -1.69
C LEU A 466 -24.45 2.90 -3.07
N ALA A 467 -23.39 2.58 -3.82
CA ALA A 467 -23.46 1.90 -5.11
C ALA A 467 -24.06 0.51 -4.98
N ILE A 468 -23.62 -0.30 -4.01
CA ILE A 468 -24.18 -1.64 -3.76
C ILE A 468 -25.67 -1.53 -3.45
N LYS A 469 -26.07 -0.62 -2.54
CA LYS A 469 -27.48 -0.38 -2.21
C LYS A 469 -28.27 0.06 -3.45
N ARG A 470 -27.70 0.97 -4.26
CA ARG A 470 -28.34 1.52 -5.46
C ARG A 470 -28.54 0.45 -6.54
N LEU A 471 -27.60 -0.46 -6.72
CA LEU A 471 -27.67 -1.49 -7.76
C LEU A 471 -28.43 -2.74 -7.31
N SER A 472 -28.55 -2.97 -6.00
CA SER A 472 -29.25 -4.16 -5.45
C SER A 472 -30.75 -3.96 -5.20
N THR A 473 -31.28 -2.73 -5.27
CA THR A 473 -32.73 -2.53 -5.09
C THR A 473 -33.42 -2.63 -6.45
N PRO A 474 -34.50 -3.42 -6.60
CA PRO A 474 -35.29 -3.46 -7.82
C PRO A 474 -35.85 -2.08 -8.16
N THR A 475 -35.76 -1.69 -9.43
CA THR A 475 -36.26 -0.42 -9.97
C THR A 475 -37.76 -0.20 -9.67
N SER A 476 -38.53 -1.28 -9.49
CA SER A 476 -39.96 -1.25 -9.19
C SER A 476 -40.34 -0.80 -7.77
N ASN A 477 -39.38 -0.69 -6.84
CA ASN A 477 -39.64 -0.29 -5.44
C ASN A 477 -39.19 1.15 -5.12
N ARG A 478 -38.92 1.98 -6.13
CA ARG A 478 -38.41 3.35 -5.98
C ARG A 478 -39.39 4.43 -6.42
N GLU A 479 -40.69 4.20 -6.23
CA GLU A 479 -41.66 5.28 -6.31
C GLU A 479 -41.73 6.04 -4.98
N THR A 480 -41.37 7.33 -5.09
CA THR A 480 -41.84 8.48 -4.32
C THR A 480 -41.78 8.41 -2.78
N THR A 481 -40.78 9.08 -2.23
CA THR A 481 -41.03 9.92 -1.04
C THR A 481 -40.51 11.31 -1.38
N PRO A 482 -41.38 12.35 -1.32
CA PRO A 482 -41.07 13.69 -1.83
C PRO A 482 -39.94 14.39 -1.09
#